data_AF-W9GMK3-F1
#
_entry.id   AF-W9GMK3-F1
#
_cell.length_a   1.000
_cell.length_b   1.000
_cell.length_c   1.000
_cell.angle_alpha   90.00
_cell.angle_beta   90.00
_cell.angle_gamma   90.00
#
_symmetry.space_group_name_H-M   'P 1'
#
loop_
_entity.id
_entity.type
_entity.pdbx_description
1 polymer ?
#
loop_
_entity_poly.entity_id
_entity_poly.type
_entity_poly.pdbx_seq_one_letter_code
_entity_poly.pdbx_strand_id
1 'polypeptide(L)'
;MTARQTATTCAAVLLATAGMATIGGCSTSARPAAATTVTVTVTGETGAATSPDGAPATGTPIRTGTAPTPTGPRPTAPLPTSLAVGHQRGAPHSYAEAKARFAKARVDGSIHGTFRSPSGNIQCDISNAAVVAGCEVDKGRIKVPSRLCPGDAGDASDTAAAGDRVRGVKLTDLGALPVCGGELDGAAGAPKLAYGSATVVPDSPFSCLSEEVGVTCIDTDYERGFFIAKNTFVTF
;
A
#
# COMPACT_ATOMS: atom_id res chain seq x y z
N MET A 1 -33.87 -35.04 -13.27
CA MET A 1 -34.75 -35.09 -12.08
C MET A 1 -33.88 -34.64 -10.90
N THR A 2 -34.03 -33.51 -10.23
CA THR A 2 -35.08 -32.49 -10.16
C THR A 2 -34.40 -31.23 -9.61
N ALA A 3 -34.48 -30.10 -10.31
CA ALA A 3 -33.92 -28.82 -9.87
C ALA A 3 -34.88 -28.13 -8.88
N ARG A 4 -34.35 -27.54 -7.80
CA ARG A 4 -35.09 -26.59 -6.95
C ARG A 4 -34.39 -25.24 -6.97
N GLN A 5 -34.99 -24.30 -7.69
CA GLN A 5 -34.73 -22.87 -7.58
C GLN A 5 -35.55 -22.32 -6.42
N THR A 6 -34.91 -21.61 -5.49
CA THR A 6 -35.59 -20.72 -4.54
C THR A 6 -35.13 -19.30 -4.82
N ALA A 7 -36.01 -18.53 -5.45
CA ALA A 7 -35.92 -17.08 -5.57
C ALA A 7 -36.29 -16.44 -4.23
N THR A 8 -35.56 -15.41 -3.81
CA THR A 8 -35.96 -14.57 -2.69
C THR A 8 -35.78 -13.12 -3.09
N THR A 9 -36.91 -12.41 -3.13
CA THR A 9 -37.09 -11.06 -3.66
C THR A 9 -37.18 -10.05 -2.51
N CYS A 10 -36.64 -8.85 -2.79
CA CYS A 10 -37.00 -7.52 -2.26
C CYS A 10 -37.07 -7.23 -0.75
N ALA A 11 -36.24 -6.28 -0.31
CA ALA A 11 -36.70 -5.11 0.43
C ALA A 11 -35.71 -3.95 0.25
N ALA A 12 -36.08 -2.98 -0.60
CA ALA A 12 -35.44 -1.68 -0.65
C ALA A 12 -36.11 -0.78 0.40
N VAL A 13 -35.33 -0.25 1.34
CA VAL A 13 -35.77 0.78 2.27
C VAL A 13 -35.10 2.09 1.90
N LEU A 14 -35.90 3.00 1.33
CA LEU A 14 -35.60 4.42 1.18
C LEU A 14 -35.94 5.12 2.49
N LEU A 15 -34.96 5.77 3.13
CA LEU A 15 -35.20 6.77 4.17
C LEU A 15 -34.33 7.99 3.85
N ALA A 16 -35.02 9.04 3.41
CA ALA A 16 -34.52 10.39 3.29
C ALA A 16 -34.65 11.09 4.65
N THR A 17 -33.59 11.77 5.09
CA THR A 17 -33.72 12.88 6.05
C THR A 17 -32.67 13.94 5.74
N ALA A 18 -33.16 15.12 5.39
CA ALA A 18 -32.46 16.38 5.30
C ALA A 18 -32.06 16.88 6.69
N GLY A 19 -30.90 17.54 6.79
CA GLY A 19 -30.45 18.22 8.00
C GLY A 19 -29.33 19.21 7.67
N MET A 20 -29.70 20.47 7.42
CA MET A 20 -28.78 21.61 7.37
C MET A 20 -28.31 21.94 8.80
N ALA A 21 -27.00 22.11 8.98
CA ALA A 21 -26.44 22.90 10.08
C ALA A 21 -25.10 23.50 9.65
N THR A 22 -25.12 24.79 9.31
CA THR A 22 -23.96 25.66 9.13
C THR A 22 -23.50 26.17 10.49
N ILE A 23 -22.23 25.93 10.84
CA ILE A 23 -21.56 26.65 11.93
C ILE A 23 -20.20 27.10 11.40
N GLY A 24 -20.05 28.41 11.25
CA GLY A 24 -18.81 29.07 10.88
C GLY A 24 -17.80 29.02 12.03
N GLY A 25 -16.58 28.61 11.71
CA GLY A 25 -15.43 28.71 12.59
C GLY A 25 -14.40 29.67 12.00
N CYS A 26 -14.22 30.83 12.62
CA CYS A 26 -13.10 31.74 12.34
C CYS A 26 -11.79 31.04 12.72
N SER A 27 -10.99 30.69 11.71
CA SER A 27 -9.61 30.23 11.94
C SER A 27 -8.67 31.44 11.80
N THR A 28 -7.93 31.71 12.86
CA THR A 28 -6.92 32.76 12.96
C THR A 28 -5.74 32.44 12.05
N SER A 29 -5.47 33.31 11.07
CA SER A 29 -4.27 33.23 10.23
C SER A 29 -3.02 33.42 11.10
N ALA A 30 -2.27 32.33 11.31
CA ALA A 30 -0.95 32.39 11.90
C ALA A 30 0.03 33.08 10.94
N ARG A 31 0.71 34.11 11.45
CA ARG A 31 1.72 34.89 10.74
C ARG A 31 2.93 34.00 10.42
N PRO A 32 3.35 33.84 9.15
CA PRO A 32 4.53 33.06 8.83
C PRO A 32 5.76 33.71 9.45
N ALA A 33 6.56 32.89 10.16
CA ALA A 33 7.84 33.28 10.71
C ALA A 33 8.82 33.62 9.57
N ALA A 34 9.66 34.63 9.80
CA ALA A 34 10.61 35.13 8.82
C ALA A 34 11.54 34.03 8.32
N ALA A 35 11.60 33.86 6.99
CA ALA A 35 12.54 32.95 6.35
C ALA A 35 13.97 33.49 6.46
N THR A 36 14.89 32.67 6.96
CA THR A 36 16.32 32.97 6.98
C THR A 36 16.94 32.54 5.66
N THR A 37 17.34 33.52 4.85
CA THR A 37 18.02 33.29 3.57
C THR A 37 19.51 33.10 3.80
N VAL A 38 20.04 31.94 3.43
CA VAL A 38 21.49 31.67 3.43
C VAL A 38 21.97 31.66 1.99
N THR A 39 22.90 32.56 1.67
CA THR A 39 23.52 32.66 0.34
C THR A 39 24.77 31.78 0.32
N VAL A 40 24.79 30.76 -0.53
CA VAL A 40 25.99 29.94 -0.78
C VAL A 40 26.58 30.33 -2.13
N THR A 41 27.84 30.74 -2.12
CA THR A 41 28.62 31.06 -3.32
C THR A 41 29.30 29.79 -3.80
N VAL A 42 28.92 29.28 -4.97
CA VAL A 42 29.61 28.16 -5.63
C VAL A 42 30.49 28.74 -6.74
N THR A 43 31.79 28.57 -6.59
CA THR A 43 32.79 28.90 -7.61
C THR A 43 32.84 27.73 -8.60
N GLY A 44 32.33 27.94 -9.81
CA GLY A 44 32.44 26.98 -10.92
C GLY A 44 33.64 27.31 -11.81
N GLU A 45 34.49 26.31 -12.07
CA GLU A 45 35.48 26.35 -13.14
C GLU A 45 34.81 26.05 -14.49
N THR A 46 34.90 27.01 -15.40
CA THR A 46 34.30 26.96 -16.74
C THR A 46 35.23 26.24 -17.71
N GLY A 47 34.86 25.01 -18.10
CA GLY A 47 35.43 24.33 -19.27
C GLY A 47 34.80 24.89 -20.56
N ALA A 48 35.65 25.38 -21.47
CA ALA A 48 35.26 25.97 -22.74
C ALA A 48 34.87 24.91 -23.78
N ALA A 49 33.70 25.08 -24.40
CA ALA A 49 33.33 24.41 -25.65
C ALA A 49 32.75 25.44 -26.62
N THR A 50 33.46 25.65 -27.73
CA THR A 50 33.13 26.52 -28.85
C THR A 50 32.12 25.84 -29.78
N SER A 51 31.05 26.55 -30.16
CA SER A 51 30.30 26.28 -31.39
C SER A 51 29.58 27.54 -31.86
N PRO A 52 29.62 27.92 -33.15
CA PRO A 52 28.90 29.06 -33.69
C PRO A 52 27.54 28.69 -34.32
N ASP A 53 26.72 29.74 -34.50
CA ASP A 53 25.51 29.86 -35.35
C ASP A 53 24.12 29.51 -34.78
N GLY A 54 23.49 30.53 -34.18
CA GLY A 54 22.33 31.21 -34.81
C GLY A 54 20.90 30.70 -34.57
N ALA A 55 20.22 31.21 -33.52
CA ALA A 55 18.79 31.60 -33.53
C ALA A 55 18.38 32.26 -32.18
N PRO A 56 17.61 33.37 -32.16
CA PRO A 56 17.11 33.93 -30.91
C PRO A 56 15.84 33.20 -30.45
N ALA A 57 15.98 32.29 -29.49
CA ALA A 57 14.84 31.70 -28.78
C ALA A 57 14.52 32.54 -27.53
N THR A 58 13.30 33.05 -27.46
CA THR A 58 12.71 33.69 -26.28
C THR A 58 12.57 32.65 -25.16
N GLY A 59 13.61 32.54 -24.33
CA GLY A 59 13.65 31.61 -23.19
C GLY A 59 12.86 32.14 -21.99
N THR A 60 11.83 31.40 -21.58
CA THR A 60 11.20 31.58 -20.27
C THR A 60 12.20 31.13 -19.19
N PRO A 61 12.43 31.91 -18.12
CA PRO A 61 13.38 31.53 -17.08
C PRO A 61 12.87 30.29 -16.32
N ILE A 62 13.49 29.14 -16.58
CA ILE A 62 13.31 27.93 -15.77
C ILE A 62 13.97 28.19 -14.42
N ARG A 63 13.15 28.32 -13.38
CA ARG A 63 13.62 28.52 -12.00
C ARG A 63 14.07 27.17 -11.45
N THR A 64 15.36 26.87 -11.59
CA THR A 64 15.99 25.68 -11.01
C THR A 64 16.06 25.84 -9.50
N GLY A 65 14.97 25.51 -8.81
CA GLY A 65 14.93 25.46 -7.35
C GLY A 65 15.69 24.23 -6.86
N THR A 66 16.90 24.42 -6.33
CA THR A 66 17.63 23.38 -5.62
C THR A 66 16.92 23.11 -4.31
N ALA A 67 16.05 22.08 -4.28
CA ALA A 67 15.42 21.64 -3.05
C ALA A 67 16.52 21.23 -2.05
N PRO A 68 16.53 21.75 -0.82
CA PRO A 68 17.54 21.37 0.17
C PRO A 68 17.38 19.89 0.50
N THR A 69 18.39 19.08 0.17
CA THR A 69 18.49 17.70 0.63
C THR A 69 18.66 17.71 2.15
N PRO A 70 17.73 17.12 2.93
CA PRO A 70 17.89 17.05 4.38
C PRO A 70 19.06 16.11 4.74
N THR A 71 20.16 16.67 5.26
CA THR A 71 21.40 15.95 5.64
C THR A 71 21.38 15.44 7.09
N GLY A 72 20.21 15.22 7.69
CA GLY A 72 20.09 14.67 9.05
C GLY A 72 20.03 13.14 9.04
N PRO A 73 20.70 12.42 9.97
CA PRO A 73 20.47 10.99 10.12
C PRO A 73 19.00 10.74 10.47
N ARG A 74 18.28 10.08 9.55
CA ARG A 74 16.87 9.70 9.78
C ARG A 74 16.84 8.75 10.99
N PRO A 75 16.13 9.07 12.08
CA PRO A 75 16.01 8.19 13.22
C PRO A 75 15.48 6.83 12.76
N THR A 76 16.34 5.81 12.80
CA THR A 76 16.01 4.44 12.39
C THR A 76 15.50 3.71 13.62
N ALA A 77 14.35 4.12 14.15
CA ALA A 77 13.70 3.33 15.18
C ALA A 77 13.36 1.96 14.55
N PRO A 78 13.76 0.83 15.16
CA PRO A 78 13.44 -0.49 14.61
C PRO A 78 11.92 -0.62 14.49
N LEU A 79 11.44 -0.96 13.29
CA LEU A 79 10.02 -1.25 13.15
C LEU A 79 9.70 -2.49 14.00
N PRO A 80 8.57 -2.47 14.74
CA PRO A 80 8.11 -3.66 15.41
C PRO A 80 7.89 -4.78 14.39
N THR A 81 8.53 -5.92 14.61
CA THR A 81 8.45 -7.11 13.75
C THR A 81 7.04 -7.70 13.72
N SER A 82 6.25 -7.50 14.79
CA SER A 82 4.84 -7.86 14.84
C SER A 82 3.95 -6.64 15.01
N LEU A 83 3.01 -6.48 14.08
CA LEU A 83 1.97 -5.47 14.07
C LEU A 83 0.62 -6.13 13.86
N ALA A 84 -0.39 -5.60 14.54
CA ALA A 84 -1.73 -6.16 14.56
C ALA A 84 -2.73 -5.01 14.55
N VAL A 85 -3.57 -4.92 13.52
CA VAL A 85 -4.56 -3.85 13.41
C VAL A 85 -5.89 -4.41 12.93
N GLY A 86 -6.99 -3.92 13.53
CA GLY A 86 -8.35 -4.30 13.17
C GLY A 86 -8.82 -5.62 13.79
N HIS A 87 -9.93 -6.14 13.27
CA HIS A 87 -10.52 -7.40 13.75
C HIS A 87 -9.85 -8.60 13.08
N GLN A 88 -9.03 -9.32 13.82
CA GLN A 88 -8.18 -10.42 13.34
C GLN A 88 -8.93 -11.75 13.16
N ARG A 89 -10.16 -11.73 12.64
CA ARG A 89 -11.02 -12.92 12.55
C ARG A 89 -10.40 -13.97 11.63
N GLY A 90 -9.78 -14.99 12.24
CA GLY A 90 -9.10 -16.06 11.52
C GLY A 90 -7.76 -15.64 10.94
N ALA A 91 -7.15 -14.52 11.35
CA ALA A 91 -5.79 -14.19 10.94
C ALA A 91 -4.78 -15.12 11.65
N PRO A 92 -3.73 -15.63 10.98
CA PRO A 92 -2.62 -16.25 11.69
C PRO A 92 -1.83 -15.22 12.50
N HIS A 93 -1.38 -15.62 13.69
CA HIS A 93 -0.62 -14.76 14.60
C HIS A 93 0.87 -15.12 14.70
N SER A 94 1.30 -16.14 13.97
CA SER A 94 2.69 -16.59 13.92
C SER A 94 2.98 -17.28 12.60
N TYR A 95 4.27 -17.34 12.25
CA TYR A 95 4.72 -18.10 11.09
C TYR A 95 4.36 -19.59 11.18
N ALA A 96 4.47 -20.20 12.37
CA ALA A 96 4.10 -21.59 12.59
C ALA A 96 2.61 -21.85 12.29
N GLU A 97 1.73 -20.95 12.72
CA GLU A 97 0.30 -21.05 12.41
C GLU A 97 0.03 -20.87 10.91
N ALA A 98 0.66 -19.88 10.27
CA ALA A 98 0.56 -19.68 8.84
C ALA A 98 1.03 -20.92 8.06
N LYS A 99 2.22 -21.45 8.37
CA LYS A 99 2.78 -22.67 7.77
C LYS A 99 1.86 -23.88 7.91
N ALA A 100 1.21 -24.05 9.07
CA ALA A 100 0.23 -25.12 9.28
C ALA A 100 -1.01 -24.98 8.37
N ARG A 101 -1.37 -23.77 7.95
CA ARG A 101 -2.44 -23.53 6.97
C ARG A 101 -1.98 -23.83 5.55
N PHE A 102 -0.77 -23.40 5.18
CA PHE A 102 -0.17 -23.74 3.89
C PHE A 102 -0.05 -25.25 3.68
N ALA A 103 0.27 -26.03 4.73
CA ALA A 103 0.31 -27.49 4.65
C ALA A 103 -1.04 -28.15 4.28
N LYS A 104 -2.16 -27.43 4.45
CA LYS A 104 -3.52 -27.90 4.09
C LYS A 104 -4.01 -27.32 2.76
N ALA A 105 -3.30 -26.32 2.23
CA ALA A 105 -3.69 -25.62 1.02
C ALA A 105 -3.39 -26.44 -0.23
N ARG A 106 -4.18 -26.23 -1.29
CA ARG A 106 -3.88 -26.77 -2.62
C ARG A 106 -2.92 -25.83 -3.33
N VAL A 107 -1.81 -26.33 -3.86
CA VAL A 107 -0.93 -25.49 -4.67
C VAL A 107 -1.56 -25.31 -6.06
N ASP A 108 -1.77 -24.06 -6.45
CA ASP A 108 -2.17 -23.69 -7.80
C ASP A 108 -0.92 -23.31 -8.60
N GLY A 109 -0.40 -24.30 -9.33
CA GLY A 109 0.78 -24.15 -10.17
C GLY A 109 0.53 -23.39 -11.48
N SER A 110 -0.61 -22.71 -11.66
CA SER A 110 -0.86 -21.85 -12.83
C SER A 110 -0.65 -20.35 -12.55
N ILE A 111 -0.49 -19.99 -11.27
CA ILE A 111 -0.33 -18.61 -10.80
C ILE A 111 1.06 -18.48 -10.17
N HIS A 112 1.92 -17.63 -10.75
CA HIS A 112 3.32 -17.44 -10.31
C HIS A 112 3.73 -15.97 -10.13
N GLY A 113 2.77 -15.06 -9.99
CA GLY A 113 3.04 -13.63 -9.95
C GLY A 113 1.84 -12.88 -9.41
N THR A 114 1.28 -11.97 -10.20
CA THR A 114 0.12 -11.20 -9.77
C THR A 114 -1.15 -12.05 -9.72
N PHE A 115 -1.94 -11.91 -8.66
CA PHE A 115 -3.25 -12.54 -8.56
C PHE A 115 -4.24 -11.68 -7.77
N ARG A 116 -5.51 -12.06 -7.84
CA ARG A 116 -6.58 -11.51 -7.00
C ARG A 116 -7.22 -12.59 -6.16
N SER A 117 -7.67 -12.20 -4.98
CA SER A 117 -8.65 -13.00 -4.23
C SER A 117 -9.91 -13.24 -5.08
N PRO A 118 -10.68 -14.32 -4.84
CA PRO A 118 -11.91 -14.61 -5.57
C PRO A 118 -12.95 -13.48 -5.53
N SER A 119 -13.05 -12.80 -4.38
CA SER A 119 -13.89 -11.61 -4.18
C SER A 119 -13.43 -10.39 -5.00
N GLY A 120 -12.19 -10.38 -5.47
CA GLY A 120 -11.55 -9.27 -6.17
C GLY A 120 -11.08 -8.14 -5.26
N ASN A 121 -11.33 -8.21 -3.94
CA ASN A 121 -11.01 -7.13 -3.01
C ASN A 121 -9.53 -7.03 -2.68
N ILE A 122 -8.83 -8.16 -2.60
CA ILE A 122 -7.39 -8.22 -2.37
C ILE A 122 -6.71 -8.55 -3.68
N GLN A 123 -5.65 -7.81 -3.99
CA GLN A 123 -4.73 -8.07 -5.08
C GLN A 123 -3.34 -8.26 -4.48
N CYS A 124 -2.60 -9.22 -5.02
CA CYS A 124 -1.23 -9.47 -4.62
C CYS A 124 -0.32 -9.51 -5.83
N ASP A 125 0.93 -9.11 -5.63
CA ASP A 125 2.02 -9.23 -6.56
C ASP A 125 3.21 -9.89 -5.86
N ILE A 126 3.60 -11.06 -6.37
CA ILE A 126 4.78 -11.81 -5.95
C ILE A 126 5.70 -12.11 -7.13
N SER A 127 5.50 -11.41 -8.26
CA SER A 127 6.25 -11.65 -9.51
C SER A 127 7.73 -11.28 -9.37
N ASN A 128 8.06 -10.34 -8.49
CA ASN A 128 9.43 -9.97 -8.18
C ASN A 128 10.01 -10.93 -7.12
N ALA A 129 10.18 -12.18 -7.54
CA ALA A 129 10.62 -13.34 -6.74
C ALA A 129 11.85 -13.10 -5.86
N ALA A 130 12.69 -12.12 -6.21
CA ALA A 130 13.94 -11.82 -5.53
C ALA A 130 13.84 -10.75 -4.43
N VAL A 131 12.77 -9.94 -4.38
CA VAL A 131 12.81 -8.70 -3.56
C VAL A 131 11.55 -8.45 -2.73
N VAL A 132 10.33 -8.68 -3.25
CA VAL A 132 9.11 -8.28 -2.53
C VAL A 132 7.90 -9.16 -2.86
N ALA A 133 7.16 -9.59 -1.84
CA ALA A 133 5.78 -10.03 -1.96
C ALA A 133 4.83 -8.98 -1.37
N GLY A 134 3.92 -8.42 -2.17
CA GLY A 134 3.03 -7.33 -1.75
C GLY A 134 1.56 -7.65 -1.98
N CYS A 135 0.70 -7.29 -1.04
CA CYS A 135 -0.76 -7.36 -1.24
C CYS A 135 -1.43 -6.05 -0.84
N GLU A 136 -2.45 -5.65 -1.59
CA GLU A 136 -3.27 -4.47 -1.34
C GLU A 136 -4.76 -4.80 -1.26
N VAL A 137 -5.48 -4.05 -0.42
CA VAL A 137 -6.94 -4.05 -0.32
C VAL A 137 -7.53 -2.90 -1.12
N ASP A 138 -8.46 -3.23 -2.03
CA ASP A 138 -9.22 -2.26 -2.80
C ASP A 138 -10.25 -1.53 -1.92
N LYS A 139 -11.05 -2.30 -1.17
CA LYS A 139 -12.09 -1.79 -0.26
C LYS A 139 -11.80 -2.16 1.18
N GLY A 140 -12.13 -1.22 2.07
CA GLY A 140 -11.91 -1.33 3.52
C GLY A 140 -10.43 -1.25 3.89
N ARG A 141 -9.80 -0.12 3.52
CA ARG A 141 -8.42 0.20 3.94
C ARG A 141 -8.33 0.21 5.46
N ILE A 142 -7.19 -0.25 5.99
CA ILE A 142 -7.03 -0.44 7.43
C ILE A 142 -6.67 0.90 8.08
N LYS A 143 -7.55 1.41 8.96
CA LYS A 143 -7.22 2.59 9.76
C LYS A 143 -6.11 2.26 10.75
N VAL A 144 -5.04 3.04 10.73
CA VAL A 144 -3.87 2.88 11.61
C VAL A 144 -3.61 4.15 12.41
N PRO A 145 -2.87 4.05 13.54
CA PRO A 145 -2.30 5.22 14.17
C PRO A 145 -1.46 6.03 13.17
N SER A 146 -1.56 7.37 13.21
CA SER A 146 -0.88 8.30 12.29
C SER A 146 0.65 8.14 12.25
N ARG A 147 1.26 7.52 13.27
CA ARG A 147 2.70 7.20 13.26
C ARG A 147 3.10 6.12 12.24
N LEU A 148 2.17 5.23 11.86
CA LEU A 148 2.45 4.16 10.89
C LEU A 148 2.28 4.65 9.45
N CYS A 149 1.27 5.49 9.24
CA CYS A 149 1.07 6.20 7.99
C CYS A 149 1.07 7.70 8.31
N PRO A 150 2.24 8.36 8.30
CA PRO A 150 2.28 9.81 8.42
C PRO A 150 1.71 10.40 7.13
N GLY A 151 0.45 10.82 7.18
CA GLY A 151 -0.14 11.57 6.10
C GLY A 151 0.48 12.94 5.98
N ASP A 152 1.20 13.19 4.90
CA ASP A 152 1.09 14.51 4.29
C ASP A 152 -0.34 14.58 3.75
N ALA A 153 -1.10 15.56 4.22
CA ALA A 153 -2.46 15.81 3.77
C ALA A 153 -2.45 16.11 2.26
N GLY A 154 -2.45 15.06 1.44
CA GLY A 154 -2.66 15.17 0.00
C GLY A 154 -3.99 15.87 -0.23
N ASP A 155 -3.98 16.81 -1.16
CA ASP A 155 -5.08 17.75 -1.42
C ASP A 155 -6.44 17.05 -1.39
N ALA A 156 -7.37 17.67 -0.65
CA ALA A 156 -8.68 17.13 -0.27
C ALA A 156 -9.66 16.85 -1.43
N SER A 157 -9.19 16.83 -2.68
CA SER A 157 -9.99 16.50 -3.86
C SER A 157 -10.12 15.00 -4.09
N ASP A 158 -9.27 14.17 -3.47
CA ASP A 158 -9.46 12.73 -3.43
C ASP A 158 -9.94 12.30 -2.04
N THR A 159 -11.22 11.91 -1.92
CA THR A 159 -11.81 11.38 -0.67
C THR A 159 -11.12 10.09 -0.17
N ALA A 160 -10.09 9.63 -0.88
CA ALA A 160 -9.14 8.60 -0.54
C ALA A 160 -7.83 9.10 0.10
N ALA A 161 -7.76 10.37 0.57
CA ALA A 161 -6.58 10.98 1.19
C ALA A 161 -5.89 10.02 2.20
N ALA A 162 -4.70 9.60 1.79
CA ALA A 162 -3.90 8.45 2.22
C ALA A 162 -3.23 8.58 3.60
N GLY A 163 -3.74 9.47 4.46
CA GLY A 163 -2.98 9.94 5.62
C GLY A 163 -3.08 9.12 6.90
N ASP A 164 -4.02 8.18 7.01
CA ASP A 164 -4.20 7.37 8.22
C ASP A 164 -4.57 5.92 7.93
N ARG A 165 -4.42 5.47 6.67
CA ARG A 165 -4.85 4.13 6.26
C ARG A 165 -3.76 3.37 5.54
N VAL A 166 -3.60 2.12 5.95
CA VAL A 166 -2.83 1.13 5.23
C VAL A 166 -3.69 0.56 4.11
N ARG A 167 -3.18 0.64 2.88
CA ARG A 167 -3.77 0.00 1.70
C ARG A 167 -3.20 -1.40 1.48
N GLY A 168 -1.97 -1.66 1.91
CA GLY A 168 -1.34 -2.94 1.67
C GLY A 168 -0.27 -3.33 2.68
N VAL A 169 0.29 -4.52 2.51
CA VAL A 169 1.48 -4.98 3.24
C VAL A 169 2.47 -5.53 2.22
N LYS A 170 3.74 -5.17 2.37
CA LYS A 170 4.86 -5.67 1.56
C LYS A 170 5.81 -6.45 2.46
N LEU A 171 6.16 -7.65 2.05
CA LEU A 171 7.17 -8.48 2.67
C LEU A 171 8.50 -8.21 1.98
N THR A 172 9.46 -7.64 2.71
CA THR A 172 10.82 -7.37 2.23
C THR A 172 11.84 -8.10 3.12
N ASP A 173 13.11 -7.99 2.77
CA ASP A 173 14.26 -8.37 3.59
C ASP A 173 14.25 -7.82 5.04
N LEU A 174 13.58 -6.69 5.30
CA LEU A 174 13.42 -6.06 6.62
C LEU A 174 12.19 -6.56 7.38
N GLY A 175 11.31 -7.34 6.73
CA GLY A 175 10.08 -7.86 7.29
C GLY A 175 8.83 -7.38 6.56
N ALA A 176 7.68 -7.62 7.17
CA ALA A 176 6.40 -7.17 6.63
C ALA A 176 6.14 -5.70 7.02
N LEU A 177 6.07 -4.84 6.01
CA LEU A 177 5.93 -3.40 6.14
C LEU A 177 4.54 -2.96 5.64
N PRO A 178 3.78 -2.17 6.43
CA PRO A 178 2.53 -1.59 5.95
C PRO A 178 2.81 -0.56 4.85
N VAL A 179 1.93 -0.53 3.83
CA VAL A 179 1.96 0.43 2.72
C VAL A 179 0.74 1.33 2.83
N CYS A 180 0.98 2.63 2.95
CA CYS A 180 -0.06 3.65 3.17
C CYS A 180 -0.70 4.16 1.87
N GLY A 181 0.09 4.19 0.78
CA GLY A 181 -0.37 4.51 -0.58
C GLY A 181 -0.77 3.26 -1.37
N GLY A 182 -1.29 3.47 -2.58
CA GLY A 182 -1.50 2.40 -3.55
C GLY A 182 -0.41 2.42 -4.60
N GLU A 183 0.32 1.32 -4.73
CA GLU A 183 1.44 1.19 -5.67
C GLU A 183 1.35 -0.08 -6.54
N LEU A 184 0.40 -0.99 -6.27
CA LEU A 184 0.19 -2.18 -7.11
C LEU A 184 -0.58 -1.83 -8.40
N ASP A 185 0.11 -1.14 -9.31
CA ASP A 185 -0.31 -0.82 -10.67
C ASP A 185 -0.22 -2.08 -11.56
N GLY A 186 -1.12 -3.05 -11.36
CA GLY A 186 -1.06 -4.31 -12.13
C GLY A 186 -2.37 -5.10 -12.19
N ALA A 187 -3.47 -4.48 -11.80
CA ALA A 187 -4.62 -5.20 -11.29
C ALA A 187 -5.63 -5.65 -12.34
N ALA A 188 -5.72 -4.97 -13.47
CA ALA A 188 -6.77 -5.21 -14.45
C ALA A 188 -6.50 -6.55 -15.15
N GLY A 189 -7.30 -7.57 -14.84
CA GLY A 189 -7.21 -8.89 -15.49
C GLY A 189 -6.31 -9.92 -14.79
N ALA A 190 -5.72 -9.61 -13.63
CA ALA A 190 -4.94 -10.59 -12.87
C ALA A 190 -5.82 -11.83 -12.54
N PRO A 191 -5.27 -13.06 -12.68
CA PRO A 191 -6.02 -14.28 -12.43
C PRO A 191 -6.49 -14.36 -10.97
N LYS A 192 -7.60 -15.07 -10.74
CA LYS A 192 -8.13 -15.28 -9.40
C LYS A 192 -7.51 -16.55 -8.80
N LEU A 193 -6.85 -16.41 -7.65
CA LEU A 193 -6.41 -17.56 -6.86
C LEU A 193 -7.61 -18.06 -6.05
N ALA A 194 -8.01 -19.33 -6.22
CA ALA A 194 -9.17 -19.88 -5.51
C ALA A 194 -8.98 -19.87 -3.98
N TYR A 195 -10.08 -19.80 -3.23
CA TYR A 195 -10.01 -19.94 -1.76
C TYR A 195 -9.50 -21.34 -1.38
N GLY A 196 -8.63 -21.40 -0.39
CA GLY A 196 -7.93 -22.61 0.02
C GLY A 196 -6.76 -23.00 -0.89
N SER A 197 -6.45 -22.18 -1.90
CA SER A 197 -5.30 -22.38 -2.77
C SER A 197 -4.13 -21.46 -2.41
N ALA A 198 -2.93 -21.99 -2.53
CA ALA A 198 -1.68 -21.28 -2.41
C ALA A 198 -1.00 -21.14 -3.77
N THR A 199 -0.37 -20.01 -4.01
CA THR A 199 0.59 -19.80 -5.09
C THR A 199 2.00 -19.91 -4.52
N VAL A 200 2.87 -20.56 -5.29
CA VAL A 200 4.31 -20.67 -5.03
C VAL A 200 5.02 -20.18 -6.29
N VAL A 201 5.95 -19.25 -6.12
CA VAL A 201 6.79 -18.78 -7.22
C VAL A 201 8.03 -19.66 -7.26
N PRO A 202 8.34 -20.30 -8.40
CA PRO A 202 9.58 -21.04 -8.55
C PRO A 202 10.79 -20.17 -8.17
N ASP A 203 11.75 -20.75 -7.48
CA ASP A 203 12.99 -20.09 -7.06
C ASP A 203 12.80 -18.85 -6.16
N SER A 204 11.65 -18.75 -5.47
CA SER A 204 11.35 -17.69 -4.51
C SER A 204 11.02 -18.27 -3.13
N PRO A 205 11.43 -17.61 -2.02
CA PRO A 205 11.02 -18.00 -0.68
C PRO A 205 9.57 -17.60 -0.37
N PHE A 206 8.93 -16.83 -1.26
CA PHE A 206 7.60 -16.28 -1.04
C PHE A 206 6.49 -17.24 -1.47
N SER A 207 5.48 -17.36 -0.63
CA SER A 207 4.25 -18.10 -0.94
C SER A 207 3.04 -17.34 -0.39
N CYS A 208 1.95 -17.31 -1.14
CA CYS A 208 0.71 -16.66 -0.70
C CYS A 208 -0.47 -17.61 -0.78
N LEU A 209 -1.32 -17.60 0.24
CA LEU A 209 -2.52 -18.42 0.42
C LEU A 209 -3.74 -17.51 0.40
N SER A 210 -4.69 -17.77 -0.51
CA SER A 210 -5.99 -17.11 -0.48
C SER A 210 -6.94 -17.87 0.43
N GLU A 211 -7.47 -17.20 1.43
CA GLU A 211 -8.45 -17.72 2.39
C GLU A 211 -9.76 -16.93 2.25
N GLU A 212 -10.88 -17.49 2.71
CA GLU A 212 -12.16 -16.77 2.70
C GLU A 212 -12.12 -15.49 3.54
N VAL A 213 -11.29 -15.50 4.58
CA VAL A 213 -11.12 -14.38 5.51
C VAL A 213 -10.07 -13.37 5.09
N GLY A 214 -9.20 -13.67 4.11
CA GLY A 214 -8.09 -12.79 3.72
C GLY A 214 -7.03 -13.47 2.87
N VAL A 215 -5.85 -12.86 2.77
CA VAL A 215 -4.67 -13.47 2.14
C VAL A 215 -3.54 -13.50 3.15
N THR A 216 -2.89 -14.65 3.26
CA THR A 216 -1.68 -14.85 4.06
C THR A 216 -0.49 -15.01 3.11
N CYS A 217 0.57 -14.22 3.27
CA CYS A 217 1.83 -14.41 2.56
C CYS A 217 2.97 -14.69 3.55
N ILE A 218 3.83 -15.63 3.23
CA ILE A 218 4.98 -16.02 4.04
C ILE A 218 6.28 -15.97 3.24
N ASP A 219 7.35 -15.72 3.96
CA ASP A 219 8.75 -15.80 3.52
C ASP A 219 9.37 -16.98 4.29
N THR A 220 9.72 -18.02 3.54
CA THR A 220 10.21 -19.28 4.10
C THR A 220 11.67 -19.24 4.53
N ASP A 221 12.47 -18.30 4.02
CA ASP A 221 13.87 -18.16 4.40
C ASP A 221 14.02 -17.48 5.76
N TYR A 222 13.15 -16.51 6.04
CA TYR A 222 13.22 -15.68 7.24
C TYR A 222 12.12 -15.98 8.28
N GLU A 223 11.31 -17.02 8.05
CA GLU A 223 10.22 -17.47 8.93
C GLU A 223 9.28 -16.34 9.39
N ARG A 224 8.84 -15.52 8.44
CA ARG A 224 8.02 -14.33 8.68
C ARG A 224 6.91 -14.21 7.65
N GLY A 225 5.98 -13.30 7.86
CA GLY A 225 4.92 -13.08 6.91
C GLY A 225 3.93 -12.01 7.33
N PHE A 226 2.82 -11.99 6.60
CA PHE A 226 1.69 -11.15 6.91
C PHE A 226 0.38 -11.82 6.54
N PHE A 227 -0.67 -11.35 7.20
CA PHE A 227 -2.06 -11.55 6.81
C PHE A 227 -2.69 -10.19 6.51
N ILE A 228 -3.46 -10.11 5.43
CA ILE A 228 -4.23 -8.92 5.09
C ILE A 228 -5.67 -9.28 4.71
N ALA A 229 -6.60 -8.47 5.20
CA ALA A 229 -8.01 -8.54 4.84
C ALA A 229 -8.67 -7.16 4.91
N LYS A 230 -9.97 -7.12 4.61
CA LYS A 230 -10.76 -5.90 4.75
C LYS A 230 -10.69 -5.40 6.20
N ASN A 231 -10.23 -4.17 6.39
CA ASN A 231 -10.10 -3.48 7.68
C ASN A 231 -9.14 -4.14 8.70
N THR A 232 -8.28 -5.07 8.31
CA THR A 232 -7.33 -5.70 9.25
C THR A 232 -6.06 -6.19 8.56
N PHE A 233 -4.94 -6.15 9.28
CA PHE A 233 -3.71 -6.84 8.90
C PHE A 233 -2.97 -7.33 10.15
N VAL A 234 -2.14 -8.34 9.97
CA VAL A 234 -1.22 -8.88 10.98
C VAL A 234 0.14 -9.10 10.32
N THR A 235 1.22 -8.78 11.02
CA THR A 235 2.59 -9.18 10.66
C THR A 235 3.17 -10.05 11.75
N PHE A 236 3.98 -11.03 11.35
CA PHE A 236 4.59 -12.01 12.24
C PHE A 236 5.91 -12.51 11.68
#